data_AF-A0A401T8J3-F1
#
_entry.id   AF-A0A401T8J3-F1
#
_cell.length_a   1.000
_cell.length_b   1.000
_cell.length_c   1.000
_cell.angle_alpha   90.00
_cell.angle_beta   90.00
_cell.angle_gamma   90.00
#
_symmetry.space_group_name_H-M   'P 1'
#
loop_
_entity.id
_entity.type
_entity.pdbx_description
1 polymer ?
#
loop_
_entity_poly.entity_id
_entity_poly.type
_entity_poly.pdbx_seq_one_letter_code
_entity_poly.pdbx_strand_id
1 'polypeptide(L)'
;MGLPFSEPGFRLPEVTLVGLPSSSIGYLAWRGLTDSERLAVNYRAYSLQLEYLQLVLDDLQALGLGRGPGQLTEQLTFTRTQLQGLVANLRSLLEALAQPLPTLGEPLDSEAYGSSDFERKLRGYIVCREYARWIKRTLRDLTLLSNSFPA
;
A
#
# COMPACT_ATOMS: atom_id res chain seq x y z
N MET A 1 -0.02 -3.78 -20.96
CA MET A 1 -0.87 -4.75 -20.23
C MET A 1 -1.17 -5.90 -21.17
N GLY A 2 -1.30 -7.13 -20.67
CA GLY A 2 -1.72 -8.27 -21.48
C GLY A 2 -3.24 -8.42 -21.51
N LEU A 3 -3.75 -9.28 -22.38
CA LEU A 3 -5.16 -9.70 -22.33
C LEU A 3 -5.46 -10.37 -20.96
N PRO A 4 -6.65 -10.19 -20.37
CA PRO A 4 -7.79 -9.41 -20.86
C PRO A 4 -7.76 -7.91 -20.47
N PHE A 5 -6.76 -7.45 -19.70
CA PHE A 5 -6.69 -6.06 -19.21
C PHE A 5 -6.59 -5.00 -20.32
N SER A 6 -6.21 -5.41 -21.54
CA SER A 6 -6.10 -4.55 -22.71
C SER A 6 -7.27 -4.67 -23.69
N GLU A 7 -8.30 -5.45 -23.38
CA GLU A 7 -9.46 -5.64 -24.26
C GLU A 7 -10.42 -4.43 -24.21
N PRO A 8 -10.88 -3.92 -25.37
CA PRO A 8 -11.92 -2.89 -25.42
C PRO A 8 -13.21 -3.38 -24.74
N GLY A 9 -13.71 -2.63 -23.76
CA GLY A 9 -14.94 -2.98 -23.03
C GLY A 9 -14.75 -3.90 -21.83
N PHE A 10 -13.54 -4.40 -21.57
CA PHE A 10 -13.23 -5.12 -20.35
C PHE A 10 -13.42 -4.22 -19.13
N ARG A 11 -14.20 -4.70 -18.16
CA ARG A 11 -14.38 -4.06 -16.86
C ARG A 11 -13.74 -4.95 -15.80
N LEU A 12 -12.93 -4.34 -14.94
CA LEU A 12 -12.39 -5.05 -13.79
C LEU A 12 -13.56 -5.46 -12.87
N PRO A 13 -13.59 -6.70 -12.39
CA PRO A 13 -14.54 -7.08 -11.36
C PRO A 13 -14.30 -6.22 -10.12
N GLU A 14 -15.38 -5.85 -9.42
CA GLU A 14 -15.29 -5.17 -8.13
C GLU A 14 -14.77 -6.15 -7.08
N VAL A 15 -13.44 -6.27 -7.00
CA VAL A 15 -12.77 -7.09 -6.01
C VAL A 15 -12.13 -6.17 -4.98
N THR A 16 -12.50 -6.37 -3.72
CA THR A 16 -11.85 -5.75 -2.57
C THR A 16 -10.93 -6.77 -1.90
N LEU A 17 -9.66 -6.42 -1.73
CA LEU A 17 -8.73 -7.23 -0.94
C LEU A 17 -8.93 -6.90 0.54
N VAL A 18 -9.31 -7.91 1.33
CA VAL A 18 -9.68 -7.75 2.75
C VAL A 18 -8.47 -7.30 3.57
N GLY A 19 -8.57 -6.17 4.25
CA GLY A 19 -7.45 -5.64 5.02
C GLY A 19 -6.39 -4.90 4.20
N LEU A 20 -6.53 -4.79 2.87
CA LEU A 20 -5.77 -3.79 2.12
C LEU A 20 -6.20 -2.40 2.62
N PRO A 21 -5.26 -1.57 3.11
CA PRO A 21 -5.62 -0.28 3.68
C PRO A 21 -6.26 0.61 2.61
N SER A 22 -7.45 1.13 2.89
CA SER A 22 -8.13 2.10 2.04
C SER A 22 -7.59 3.50 2.30
N SER A 23 -7.11 4.16 1.25
CA SER A 23 -6.73 5.56 1.27
C SER A 23 -7.93 6.51 1.33
N SER A 24 -9.15 6.02 1.04
CA SER A 24 -10.36 6.83 1.02
C SER A 24 -10.78 7.25 2.43
N ILE A 25 -11.06 8.54 2.59
CA ILE A 25 -11.56 9.13 3.83
C ILE A 25 -12.34 10.40 3.45
N GLY A 26 -13.45 10.68 4.14
CA GLY A 26 -14.24 11.89 3.91
C GLY A 26 -13.43 13.15 4.25
N TYR A 27 -13.65 14.25 3.52
CA TYR A 27 -12.85 15.46 3.66
C TYR A 27 -12.81 16.02 5.10
N LEU A 28 -13.97 16.14 5.75
CA LEU A 28 -14.05 16.67 7.13
C LEU A 28 -13.34 15.76 8.13
N ALA A 29 -13.52 14.44 8.00
CA ALA A 29 -12.81 13.46 8.83
C ALA A 29 -11.29 13.55 8.64
N TRP A 30 -10.83 13.63 7.38
CA TRP A 30 -9.42 13.79 7.06
C TRP A 30 -8.84 15.12 7.58
N ARG A 31 -9.59 16.22 7.47
CA ARG A 31 -9.14 17.53 7.94
C ARG A 31 -9.06 17.58 9.47
N GLY A 32 -9.97 16.89 10.15
CA GLY A 32 -10.00 16.79 11.62
C GLY A 32 -8.90 15.94 12.24
N LEU A 33 -8.15 15.15 11.45
CA LEU A 33 -7.05 14.34 11.99
C LEU A 33 -5.98 15.21 12.64
N THR A 34 -5.58 14.83 13.85
CA THR A 34 -4.41 15.38 14.55
C THR A 34 -3.11 14.95 13.88
N ASP A 35 -2.01 15.58 14.26
CA ASP A 35 -0.69 15.26 13.74
C ASP A 35 -0.27 13.82 14.07
N SER A 36 -0.55 13.36 15.30
CA SER A 36 -0.28 11.98 15.70
C SER A 36 -1.18 10.98 14.96
N GLU A 37 -2.45 11.30 14.74
CA GLU A 37 -3.36 10.44 13.96
C GLU A 37 -2.91 10.32 12.50
N ARG A 38 -2.43 11.41 11.89
CA ARG A 38 -1.85 11.37 10.54
C ARG A 38 -0.66 10.43 10.48
N LEU A 39 0.27 10.55 11.42
CA LEU A 39 1.44 9.66 11.49
C LEU A 39 1.02 8.20 11.71
N ALA A 40 0.12 7.95 12.65
CA ALA A 40 -0.39 6.62 12.97
C ALA A 40 -1.07 5.94 11.78
N VAL A 41 -1.96 6.66 11.08
CA VAL A 41 -2.67 6.12 9.92
C VAL A 41 -1.71 5.82 8.77
N ASN A 42 -0.73 6.69 8.51
CA ASN A 42 0.31 6.44 7.51
C ASN A 42 1.17 5.24 7.88
N TYR A 43 1.60 5.13 9.14
CA TYR A 43 2.39 3.99 9.64
C TYR A 43 1.64 2.67 9.42
N ARG A 44 0.37 2.61 9.83
CA ARG A 44 -0.46 1.41 9.68
C ARG A 44 -0.64 1.05 8.21
N ALA A 45 -0.96 2.03 7.37
CA ALA A 45 -1.18 1.82 5.95
C ALA A 45 0.08 1.25 5.27
N TYR A 46 1.24 1.86 5.48
CA TYR A 46 2.46 1.40 4.83
C TYR A 46 2.99 0.08 5.39
N SER A 47 2.75 -0.21 6.67
CA SER A 47 3.06 -1.53 7.24
C SER A 47 2.27 -2.64 6.56
N LEU A 48 0.95 -2.47 6.39
CA LEU A 48 0.12 -3.44 5.67
C LEU A 48 0.46 -3.48 4.17
N GLN A 49 0.76 -2.34 3.56
CA GLN A 49 1.15 -2.26 2.15
C GLN A 49 2.44 -3.05 1.85
N LEU A 50 3.39 -3.12 2.80
CA LEU A 50 4.61 -3.93 2.66
C LEU A 50 4.29 -5.43 2.54
N GLU A 51 3.34 -5.93 3.33
CA GLU A 51 2.89 -7.32 3.26
C GLU A 51 2.23 -7.60 1.90
N TYR A 52 1.35 -6.70 1.46
CA TYR A 52 0.69 -6.82 0.15
C TYR A 52 1.66 -6.75 -1.02
N LEU A 53 2.67 -5.89 -0.97
CA LEU A 53 3.70 -5.82 -2.02
C LEU A 53 4.55 -7.10 -2.05
N GLN A 54 4.83 -7.71 -0.89
CA GLN A 54 5.50 -9.02 -0.85
C GLN A 54 4.64 -10.08 -1.53
N LEU A 55 3.35 -10.14 -1.22
CA LEU A 55 2.40 -11.06 -1.87
C LEU A 55 2.38 -10.87 -3.40
N VAL A 56 2.44 -9.64 -3.88
CA VAL A 56 2.51 -9.36 -5.33
C VAL A 56 3.83 -9.83 -5.95
N LEU A 57 4.95 -9.70 -5.24
CA LEU A 57 6.25 -10.24 -5.69
C LEU A 57 6.20 -11.77 -5.76
N ASP A 58 5.61 -12.43 -4.75
CA ASP A 58 5.42 -13.88 -4.71
C ASP A 58 4.52 -14.35 -5.87
N ASP A 59 3.45 -13.61 -6.16
CA ASP A 59 2.57 -13.83 -7.31
C ASP A 59 3.32 -13.74 -8.64
N LEU A 60 4.18 -12.72 -8.82
CA LEU A 60 5.00 -12.59 -10.03
C LEU A 60 5.95 -13.78 -10.20
N GLN A 61 6.54 -14.27 -9.10
CA GLN A 61 7.37 -15.47 -9.14
C GLN A 61 6.56 -16.71 -9.53
N ALA A 62 5.37 -16.90 -8.94
CA ALA A 62 4.49 -18.03 -9.24
C ALA A 62 4.01 -18.04 -10.70
N LEU A 63 3.76 -16.86 -11.28
CA LEU A 63 3.41 -16.68 -12.69
C LEU A 63 4.58 -16.93 -13.66
N GLY A 64 5.79 -17.22 -13.17
CA GLY A 64 7.00 -17.30 -13.99
C GLY A 64 7.47 -15.95 -14.53
N LEU A 65 6.85 -14.84 -14.10
CA LEU A 65 7.18 -13.47 -14.51
C LEU A 65 8.28 -12.83 -13.64
N GLY A 66 8.66 -13.48 -12.54
CA GLY A 66 9.68 -12.99 -11.60
C GLY A 66 11.13 -13.39 -11.92
N ARG A 67 11.39 -14.20 -12.96
CA ARG A 67 12.74 -14.78 -13.24
C ARG A 67 13.57 -14.02 -14.29
N GLY A 68 13.05 -12.95 -14.88
CA GLY A 68 13.83 -12.05 -15.74
C GLY A 68 14.04 -10.69 -15.06
N PRO A 69 15.00 -9.86 -15.53
CA PRO A 69 15.09 -8.44 -15.18
C PRO A 69 13.87 -7.71 -15.78
N GLY A 70 12.70 -7.97 -15.19
CA GLY A 70 11.48 -7.27 -15.50
C GLY A 70 11.52 -5.95 -14.77
N GLN A 71 11.41 -4.84 -15.52
CA GLN A 71 11.30 -3.49 -14.96
C GLN A 71 10.29 -3.42 -13.81
N LEU A 72 9.21 -4.23 -13.86
CA LEU A 72 8.20 -4.31 -12.81
C LEU A 72 8.70 -4.93 -11.50
N THR A 73 9.37 -6.10 -11.54
CA THR A 73 9.86 -6.77 -10.32
C THR A 73 10.91 -5.93 -9.61
N GLU A 74 11.81 -5.30 -10.38
CA GLU A 74 12.82 -4.38 -9.86
C GLU A 74 12.18 -3.13 -9.24
N GLN A 75 11.21 -2.52 -9.94
CA GLN A 75 10.48 -1.37 -9.41
C GLN A 75 9.72 -1.69 -8.13
N LEU A 76 9.01 -2.83 -8.07
CA LEU A 76 8.28 -3.24 -6.87
C LEU A 76 9.23 -3.53 -5.70
N THR A 77 10.37 -4.18 -5.97
CA THR A 77 11.41 -4.42 -4.96
C THR A 77 11.98 -3.11 -4.44
N PHE A 78 12.33 -2.19 -5.34
CA PHE A 78 12.81 -0.86 -4.97
C PHE A 78 11.78 -0.08 -4.15
N THR A 79 10.52 -0.05 -4.59
CA THR A 79 9.41 0.59 -3.87
C THR A 79 9.24 -0.01 -2.47
N ARG A 80 9.33 -1.34 -2.33
CA ARG A 80 9.25 -2.00 -1.04
C ARG A 80 10.38 -1.56 -0.11
N THR A 81 11.62 -1.47 -0.60
CA THR A 81 12.75 -0.96 0.18
C THR A 81 12.53 0.49 0.65
N GLN A 82 12.03 1.36 -0.23
CA GLN A 82 11.69 2.74 0.14
C GLN A 82 10.60 2.79 1.21
N LEU A 83 9.58 1.93 1.11
CA LEU A 83 8.52 1.85 2.10
C LEU A 83 8.99 1.31 3.45
N GLN A 84 9.94 0.38 3.48
CA GLN A 84 10.55 -0.07 4.74
C GLN A 84 11.22 1.10 5.48
N GLY A 85 11.99 1.93 4.75
CA GLY A 85 12.57 3.15 5.31
C GLY A 85 11.51 4.13 5.82
N LEU A 86 10.45 4.36 5.05
CA LEU A 86 9.34 5.23 5.46
C LEU A 86 8.65 4.72 6.73
N VAL A 87 8.35 3.42 6.81
CA VAL A 87 7.72 2.80 7.99
C VAL A 87 8.61 2.92 9.22
N ALA A 88 9.93 2.71 9.06
CA ALA A 88 10.89 2.89 10.15
C ALA A 88 10.90 4.34 10.66
N ASN A 89 10.92 5.32 9.76
CA ASN A 89 10.87 6.75 10.12
C ASN A 89 9.57 7.12 10.85
N LEU A 90 8.42 6.66 10.33
CA LEU A 90 7.11 6.90 10.95
C LEU A 90 7.04 6.28 12.35
N ARG A 91 7.57 5.06 12.51
CA ARG A 91 7.68 4.39 13.81
C ARG A 91 8.50 5.22 14.79
N SER A 92 9.71 5.63 14.40
CA SER A 92 10.58 6.44 15.27
C SER A 92 9.94 7.76 15.66
N LEU A 93 9.19 8.41 14.76
CA LEU A 93 8.43 9.62 15.08
C LEU A 93 7.31 9.36 16.08
N LEU A 94 6.53 8.30 15.90
CA LEU A 94 5.47 7.93 16.85
C LEU A 94 6.05 7.62 18.23
N GLU A 95 7.14 6.86 18.30
CA GLU A 95 7.85 6.55 19.54
C GLU A 95 8.41 7.82 20.21
N ALA A 96 9.02 8.73 19.45
CA ALA A 96 9.55 10.00 19.96
C ALA A 96 8.44 10.93 20.51
N LEU A 97 7.25 10.87 19.92
CA LEU A 97 6.06 11.60 20.39
C LEU A 97 5.29 10.85 21.50
N ALA A 98 5.86 9.76 22.03
CA ALA A 98 5.23 8.87 23.01
C ALA A 98 3.83 8.39 22.60
N GLN A 99 3.59 8.26 21.28
CA GLN A 99 2.34 7.77 20.73
C GLN A 99 2.37 6.24 20.63
N PRO A 100 1.26 5.55 20.95
CA PRO A 100 1.18 4.11 20.78
C PRO A 100 1.27 3.74 19.29
N LEU A 101 1.99 2.66 18.99
CA LEU A 101 2.00 2.11 17.64
C LEU A 101 0.63 1.48 17.34
N PRO A 102 0.02 1.80 16.19
CA PRO A 102 -1.22 1.17 15.74
C PRO A 102 -1.10 -0.35 15.66
N THR A 103 -2.13 -1.05 16.11
CA THR A 103 -2.26 -2.49 15.89
C THR A 103 -2.40 -2.76 14.39
N LEU A 104 -1.50 -3.60 13.89
CA LEU A 104 -1.61 -4.16 12.54
C LEU A 104 -2.71 -5.22 12.56
N GLY A 105 -3.54 -5.28 11.51
CA GLY A 105 -4.65 -6.23 11.43
C GLY A 105 -4.18 -7.68 11.36
N GLU A 106 -5.09 -8.60 11.06
CA GLU A 106 -4.73 -9.99 10.83
C GLU A 106 -3.71 -10.12 9.69
N PRO A 107 -2.71 -11.03 9.80
CA PRO A 107 -1.76 -11.31 8.75
C PRO A 107 -2.47 -11.70 7.45
N LEU A 108 -1.86 -11.35 6.31
CA LEU A 108 -2.42 -11.73 5.02
C LEU A 108 -2.41 -13.24 4.82
N ASP A 109 -3.60 -13.82 4.66
CA ASP A 109 -3.77 -15.16 4.14
C ASP A 109 -3.76 -15.12 2.61
N SER A 110 -2.69 -15.66 2.01
CA SER A 110 -2.52 -15.70 0.56
C SER A 110 -3.49 -16.66 -0.14
N GLU A 111 -4.01 -17.67 0.58
CA GLU A 111 -4.96 -18.67 0.06
C GLU A 111 -6.38 -18.08 -0.08
N ALA A 112 -6.72 -17.08 0.74
CA ALA A 112 -8.01 -16.42 0.74
C ALA A 112 -8.31 -15.58 -0.52
N TYR A 113 -7.30 -15.29 -1.34
CA TYR A 113 -7.37 -14.30 -2.43
C TYR A 113 -7.34 -14.88 -3.85
N GLY A 114 -7.67 -16.16 -3.99
CA GLY A 114 -7.72 -16.84 -5.28
C GLY A 114 -6.33 -17.14 -5.84
N SER A 115 -6.20 -18.28 -6.51
CA SER A 115 -4.91 -18.85 -6.94
C SER A 115 -4.68 -18.79 -8.44
N SER A 116 -5.68 -18.38 -9.23
CA SER A 116 -5.58 -18.33 -10.69
C SER A 116 -4.67 -17.21 -11.17
N ASP A 117 -4.07 -17.38 -12.35
CA ASP A 117 -3.18 -16.38 -12.95
C ASP A 117 -3.85 -15.00 -13.11
N PHE A 118 -5.14 -14.99 -13.43
CA PHE A 118 -5.93 -13.78 -13.54
C PHE A 118 -6.09 -13.08 -12.18
N GLU A 119 -6.42 -13.82 -11.13
CA GLU A 119 -6.58 -13.28 -9.77
C GLU A 119 -5.26 -12.72 -9.22
N ARG A 120 -4.13 -13.40 -9.46
CA ARG A 120 -2.78 -12.90 -9.11
C ARG A 120 -2.47 -11.57 -9.81
N LYS A 121 -2.74 -11.47 -11.11
CA LYS A 121 -2.56 -10.20 -11.86
C LYS A 121 -3.50 -9.10 -11.38
N LEU A 122 -4.77 -9.44 -11.11
CA LEU A 122 -5.76 -8.51 -10.61
C LEU A 122 -5.39 -7.96 -9.23
N ARG A 123 -4.95 -8.84 -8.32
CA ARG A 123 -4.43 -8.47 -7.00
C ARG A 123 -3.25 -7.52 -7.11
N GLY A 124 -2.25 -7.84 -7.95
CA GLY A 124 -1.13 -6.94 -8.26
C GLY A 124 -1.58 -5.55 -8.71
N TYR A 125 -2.55 -5.49 -9.63
CA TYR A 125 -3.14 -4.22 -10.07
C TYR A 125 -3.82 -3.45 -8.93
N ILE A 126 -4.65 -4.11 -8.10
CA ILE A 126 -5.38 -3.47 -7.00
C ILE A 126 -4.41 -2.90 -5.96
N VAL A 127 -3.39 -3.69 -5.57
CA VAL A 127 -2.36 -3.31 -4.60
C VAL A 127 -1.59 -2.06 -5.09
N CYS A 128 -1.11 -2.07 -6.33
CA CYS A 128 -0.38 -0.94 -6.91
C CYS A 128 -1.24 0.31 -7.07
N ARG A 129 -2.52 0.15 -7.46
CA ARG A 129 -3.47 1.25 -7.58
C ARG A 129 -3.73 1.90 -6.22
N GLU A 130 -3.93 1.10 -5.17
CA GLU A 130 -4.20 1.60 -3.84
C GLU A 130 -2.96 2.25 -3.22
N TYR A 131 -1.77 1.68 -3.44
CA TYR A 131 -0.51 2.32 -3.10
C TYR A 131 -0.38 3.72 -3.71
N ALA A 132 -0.66 3.87 -5.01
CA ALA A 132 -0.60 5.16 -5.68
C ALA A 132 -1.57 6.21 -5.09
N ARG A 133 -2.72 5.76 -4.56
CA ARG A 133 -3.66 6.64 -3.85
C ARG A 133 -3.16 7.01 -2.45
N TRP A 134 -2.55 6.06 -1.74
CA TRP A 134 -1.90 6.31 -0.47
C TRP A 134 -0.79 7.34 -0.58
N ILE A 135 0.10 7.25 -1.57
CA ILE A 135 1.14 8.26 -1.80
C ILE A 135 0.53 9.68 -1.90
N LYS A 136 -0.55 9.84 -2.66
CA LYS A 136 -1.26 11.14 -2.78
C LYS A 136 -1.88 11.60 -1.46
N ARG A 137 -2.38 10.68 -0.64
CA ARG A 137 -2.90 11.01 0.70
C ARG A 137 -1.78 11.39 1.64
N THR A 138 -0.72 10.60 1.72
CA THR A 138 0.46 10.86 2.56
C THR A 138 1.10 12.18 2.24
N LEU A 139 1.26 12.55 0.97
CA LEU A 139 1.75 13.87 0.59
C LEU A 139 0.92 14.98 1.26
N ARG A 140 -0.42 14.89 1.19
CA ARG A 140 -1.31 15.87 1.82
C ARG A 140 -1.22 15.84 3.35
N ASP A 141 -1.06 14.67 3.96
CA ASP A 141 -0.88 14.52 5.41
C ASP A 141 0.43 15.17 5.87
N LEU A 142 1.55 14.86 5.20
CA LEU A 142 2.87 15.38 5.55
C LEU A 142 3.00 16.89 5.29
N THR A 143 2.36 17.43 4.24
CA THR A 143 2.32 18.89 4.02
C THR A 143 1.62 19.63 5.17
N LEU A 144 0.61 19.02 5.77
CA LEU A 144 -0.05 19.62 6.94
C LEU A 144 0.83 19.53 8.18
N LEU A 145 1.49 18.39 8.39
CA LEU A 145 2.46 18.23 9.49
C LEU A 145 3.60 19.24 9.40
N SER A 146 4.16 19.47 8.20
CA SER A 146 5.26 20.43 8.02
C SER A 146 4.85 21.86 8.34
N ASN A 147 3.56 22.21 8.26
CA ASN A 147 3.09 23.54 8.62
C ASN A 147 2.92 23.71 10.14
N SER A 148 2.83 22.61 10.89
CA SER A 148 2.68 22.63 12.36
C SER A 148 4.02 22.80 13.10
N PHE A 149 5.15 22.51 12.45
CA PHE A 149 6.49 22.62 13.03
C PHE A 149 7.31 23.65 12.25
N PRO A 150 7.54 24.87 12.77
CA PRO A 150 8.41 25.85 12.12
C PRO A 150 9.86 25.34 12.11
N ALA A 151 10.57 25.68 11.03
CA ALA A 151 11.98 25.34 10.80
C ALA A 151 12.92 26.05 11.79
#